data_AF-A0A817M4H2-F1
#
_entry.id   AF-A0A817M4H2-F1
#
_cell.length_a   1.000
_cell.length_b   1.000
_cell.length_c   1.000
_cell.angle_alpha   90.00
_cell.angle_beta   90.00
_cell.angle_gamma   90.00
#
_symmetry.space_group_name_H-M   'P 1'
#
loop_
_entity.id
_entity.type
_entity.pdbx_description
1 polymer ?
#
loop_
_entity_poly.entity_id
_entity_poly.type
_entity_poly.pdbx_seq_one_letter_code
_entity_poly.pdbx_strand_id
1 'polypeptide(L)'
;MFVPPCACKGIRSCKLCETTKDHLINESTTTTISNIIYIYCDTCRQAIRMDIYELNSQCPHNNNNIDNNDISFPLDGIYIVSDFLNENEENNLLNNIDNDIWIPSQSGRLKQDFGIKINFKKQTIKTKYFTGMPMHSKYIIERLQTYRLIKDFQSVELCNLDYN
;
A
#
# COMPACT_ATOMS: atom_id res chain seq x y z
N MET A 1 -34.65 4.05 -2.67
CA MET A 1 -33.60 3.82 -3.69
C MET A 1 -32.57 2.91 -3.03
N PHE A 2 -32.42 1.66 -3.49
CA PHE A 2 -31.52 0.69 -2.87
C PHE A 2 -30.08 1.05 -3.25
N VAL A 3 -29.26 1.44 -2.27
CA VAL A 3 -27.82 1.61 -2.45
C VAL A 3 -27.20 0.24 -2.16
N PRO A 4 -26.62 -0.44 -3.15
CA PRO A 4 -25.99 -1.73 -2.89
C PRO A 4 -24.84 -1.56 -1.88
N PRO A 5 -24.62 -2.55 -1.00
CA PRO A 5 -23.64 -2.46 0.10
C PRO A 5 -22.18 -2.43 -0.39
N CYS A 6 -21.95 -2.64 -1.70
CA CYS A 6 -20.63 -2.67 -2.29
C CYS A 6 -20.68 -2.26 -3.77
N ALA A 7 -19.61 -1.62 -4.25
CA ALA A 7 -19.49 -1.18 -5.65
C ALA A 7 -18.76 -2.16 -6.59
N CYS A 8 -18.51 -3.42 -6.17
CA CYS A 8 -17.82 -4.41 -6.99
C CYS A 8 -18.52 -4.63 -8.33
N LYS A 9 -17.74 -4.72 -9.43
CA LYS A 9 -18.27 -4.96 -10.78
C LYS A 9 -17.52 -6.09 -11.49
N GLY A 10 -18.27 -6.94 -12.18
CA GLY A 10 -17.73 -8.03 -12.99
C GLY A 10 -17.05 -9.12 -12.16
N ILE A 11 -15.88 -9.57 -12.61
CA ILE A 11 -15.12 -10.68 -12.00
C ILE A 11 -14.33 -10.30 -10.74
N ARG A 12 -14.28 -9.01 -10.38
CA ARG A 12 -13.57 -8.55 -9.18
C ARG A 12 -14.54 -8.51 -7.99
N SER A 13 -14.19 -9.18 -6.92
CA SER A 13 -14.90 -9.17 -5.64
C SER A 13 -13.99 -8.61 -4.55
N CYS A 14 -14.52 -7.78 -3.67
CA CYS A 14 -13.89 -7.46 -2.40
C CYS A 14 -14.17 -8.58 -1.40
N LYS A 15 -13.48 -8.55 -0.26
CA LYS A 15 -13.65 -9.51 0.84
C LYS A 15 -15.12 -9.64 1.30
N LEU A 16 -15.87 -8.54 1.33
CA LEU A 16 -17.30 -8.55 1.66
C LEU A 16 -18.12 -9.29 0.59
N CYS A 17 -17.83 -9.03 -0.69
CA CYS A 17 -18.53 -9.71 -1.78
C CYS A 17 -18.17 -11.19 -1.87
N GLU A 18 -16.94 -11.58 -1.54
CA GLU A 18 -16.52 -12.99 -1.47
C GLU A 18 -17.34 -13.77 -0.44
N THR A 19 -17.63 -13.17 0.71
CA THR A 19 -18.46 -13.83 1.74
C THR A 19 -19.93 -13.99 1.37
N THR A 20 -20.43 -13.18 0.42
CA THR A 20 -21.84 -13.20 -0.02
C THR A 20 -22.07 -13.90 -1.35
N LYS A 21 -20.99 -14.10 -2.12
CA LYS A 21 -21.02 -14.78 -3.40
C LYS A 21 -20.74 -16.25 -3.13
N ASP A 22 -21.79 -17.05 -3.03
CA ASP A 22 -21.75 -18.51 -3.25
C ASP A 22 -21.40 -18.84 -4.71
N HIS A 23 -20.36 -18.21 -5.26
CA HIS A 23 -19.83 -18.55 -6.57
C HIS A 23 -18.92 -19.74 -6.41
N LEU A 24 -19.51 -20.92 -6.64
CA LEU A 24 -18.92 -22.07 -7.32
C LEU A 24 -17.44 -22.25 -6.98
N ILE A 25 -17.23 -22.92 -5.85
CA ILE A 25 -15.98 -23.57 -5.49
C ILE A 25 -15.58 -24.47 -6.67
N ASN A 26 -14.76 -23.94 -7.57
CA ASN A 26 -13.84 -24.80 -8.30
C ASN A 26 -12.83 -25.25 -7.24
N GLU A 27 -13.03 -26.46 -6.73
CA GLU A 27 -12.09 -27.19 -5.88
C GLU A 27 -10.71 -27.22 -6.56
N SER A 28 -9.95 -26.16 -6.34
CA SER A 28 -8.54 -26.10 -6.69
C SER A 28 -7.81 -26.51 -5.43
N THR A 29 -7.59 -27.82 -5.31
CA THR A 29 -6.59 -28.49 -4.46
C THR A 29 -5.86 -27.53 -3.53
N THR A 30 -6.37 -27.36 -2.31
CA THR A 30 -5.68 -26.66 -1.24
C THR A 30 -4.53 -27.54 -0.75
N THR A 31 -3.46 -27.60 -1.53
CA THR A 31 -2.15 -27.89 -0.95
C THR A 31 -1.87 -26.72 -0.02
N THR A 32 -1.97 -26.94 1.29
CA THR A 32 -1.54 -25.98 2.32
C THR A 32 -0.04 -25.81 2.19
N ILE A 33 0.38 -24.95 1.27
CA ILE A 33 1.76 -24.46 1.21
C ILE A 33 1.93 -23.65 2.50
N SER A 34 2.78 -24.16 3.39
CA SER A 34 3.22 -23.38 4.55
C SER A 34 3.98 -22.17 4.05
N ASN A 35 3.34 -20.99 4.11
CA ASN A 35 4.00 -19.74 3.80
C ASN A 35 5.03 -19.44 4.88
N ILE A 36 6.28 -19.24 4.48
CA ILE A 36 7.32 -18.72 5.37
C ILE A 36 7.19 -17.20 5.39
N ILE A 37 6.98 -16.62 6.57
CA ILE A 37 6.80 -15.17 6.76
C ILE A 37 8.10 -14.57 7.26
N TYR A 38 8.48 -13.43 6.67
CA TYR A 38 9.63 -12.62 7.09
C TYR A 38 9.17 -11.22 7.51
N ILE A 39 9.83 -10.65 8.52
CA ILE A 39 9.70 -9.26 8.95
C ILE A 39 10.93 -8.49 8.48
N TYR A 40 10.71 -7.32 7.89
CA TYR A 40 11.80 -6.39 7.60
C TYR A 40 12.18 -5.60 8.86
N CYS A 41 13.46 -5.62 9.22
CA CYS A 41 14.01 -4.76 10.27
C CYS A 41 14.78 -3.59 9.64
N ASP A 42 14.31 -2.37 9.87
CA ASP A 42 14.94 -1.14 9.36
C ASP A 42 16.35 -0.92 9.93
N THR A 43 16.56 -1.23 11.21
CA THR A 43 17.87 -1.09 11.88
C THR A 43 18.92 -2.03 11.28
N CYS A 44 18.56 -3.29 11.03
CA CYS A 44 19.46 -4.30 10.47
C CYS A 44 19.55 -4.25 8.94
N ARG A 45 18.55 -3.65 8.27
CA ARG A 45 18.33 -3.73 6.82
C ARG A 45 18.25 -5.17 6.30
N GLN A 46 17.60 -6.04 7.08
CA GLN A 46 17.43 -7.46 6.77
C GLN A 46 15.97 -7.88 6.88
N ALA A 47 15.58 -8.86 6.06
CA ALA A 47 14.38 -9.65 6.26
C ALA A 47 14.72 -10.82 7.19
N ILE A 48 13.92 -11.01 8.25
CA ILE A 48 14.15 -12.02 9.30
C ILE A 48 12.89 -12.86 9.46
N ARG A 49 13.02 -14.18 9.58
CA ARG A 49 11.87 -15.08 9.72
C ARG A 49 11.05 -14.77 10.99
N MET A 50 9.73 -14.67 10.83
CA MET A 50 8.78 -14.20 11.85
C MET A 50 8.85 -15.03 13.15
N ASP A 51 8.91 -16.36 13.04
CA ASP A 51 8.97 -17.29 14.17
C ASP A 51 10.22 -17.09 15.05
N ILE A 52 11.34 -16.69 14.46
CA ILE A 52 12.57 -16.35 15.18
C ILE A 52 12.49 -14.95 15.80
N TYR A 53 11.84 -14.02 15.10
CA TYR A 53 11.65 -12.66 15.58
C TYR A 53 10.76 -12.62 16.84
N GLU A 54 9.61 -13.30 16.79
CA GLU A 54 8.67 -13.37 17.92
C GLU A 54 9.29 -14.04 19.15
N LEU A 55 10.08 -15.12 18.95
CA LEU A 55 10.77 -15.82 20.04
C LEU A 55 11.72 -14.92 20.82
N ASN A 56 12.32 -13.91 20.17
CA ASN A 56 13.33 -13.05 20.79
C ASN A 56 12.79 -11.69 21.25
N SER A 57 11.55 -11.32 20.93
CA SER A 57 10.86 -10.04 21.28
C SER A 57 11.60 -8.74 20.91
N GLN A 58 12.86 -8.82 20.52
CA GLN A 58 13.72 -7.79 19.99
C GLN A 58 14.44 -8.42 18.79
N CYS A 59 14.55 -7.66 17.71
CA CYS A 59 15.39 -8.05 16.58
C CYS A 59 16.78 -8.43 17.12
N PRO A 60 17.39 -9.56 16.70
CA PRO A 60 18.75 -9.92 17.09
C PRO A 60 19.74 -8.96 16.42
N HIS A 61 19.78 -7.72 16.89
CA HIS A 61 20.66 -6.68 16.38
C HIS A 61 22.10 -7.17 16.55
N ASN A 62 22.72 -7.52 15.43
CA ASN A 62 24.12 -7.88 15.34
C ASN A 62 24.56 -9.12 16.13
N ASN A 63 23.67 -10.09 16.37
CA ASN A 63 24.17 -11.45 16.64
C ASN A 63 24.70 -11.98 15.31
N ASN A 64 26.00 -11.76 15.09
CA ASN A 64 26.82 -12.17 13.94
C ASN A 64 26.85 -13.69 13.69
N ASN A 65 25.82 -14.44 14.09
CA ASN A 65 25.73 -15.88 14.08
C ASN A 65 24.45 -16.39 13.38
N ILE A 66 23.80 -15.57 12.55
CA ILE A 66 22.73 -16.03 11.67
C ILE A 66 23.22 -15.95 10.22
N ASP A 67 24.24 -16.75 9.90
CA ASP A 67 24.74 -16.95 8.53
C ASP A 67 23.85 -17.92 7.73
N ASN A 68 22.56 -17.98 8.06
CA ASN A 68 21.59 -18.81 7.37
C ASN A 68 20.56 -17.94 6.65
N ASN A 69 20.62 -17.94 5.31
CA ASN A 69 19.68 -17.22 4.45
C ASN A 69 18.22 -17.70 4.61
N ASP A 70 17.99 -18.90 5.16
CA ASP A 70 16.65 -19.39 5.52
C ASP A 70 16.09 -18.74 6.80
N ILE A 71 16.91 -18.00 7.53
CA ILE A 71 16.55 -17.31 8.78
C ILE A 71 16.58 -15.80 8.57
N SER A 72 17.64 -15.28 7.96
CA SER A 72 17.75 -13.85 7.66
C SER A 72 18.59 -13.58 6.43
N PHE A 73 18.22 -12.56 5.65
CA PHE A 73 19.00 -12.11 4.50
C PHE A 73 18.88 -10.59 4.32
N PRO A 74 19.90 -9.93 3.74
CA PRO A 74 19.82 -8.52 3.36
C PRO A 74 18.66 -8.28 2.40
N LEU A 75 17.78 -7.32 2.72
CA LEU A 75 16.69 -6.91 1.85
C LEU A 75 16.88 -5.45 1.49
N ASP A 76 17.62 -5.23 0.40
CA ASP A 76 17.90 -3.91 -0.13
C ASP A 76 16.69 -3.31 -0.86
N GLY A 77 16.73 -2.00 -1.10
CA GLY A 77 15.69 -1.28 -1.83
C GLY A 77 14.48 -0.85 -0.98
N ILE A 78 14.50 -1.15 0.33
CA ILE A 78 13.54 -0.62 1.29
C ILE A 78 14.17 0.57 2.02
N TYR A 79 13.39 1.62 2.19
CA TYR A 79 13.74 2.80 2.98
C TYR A 79 12.55 3.19 3.82
N ILE A 80 12.71 3.18 5.14
CA ILE A 80 11.65 3.54 6.09
C ILE A 80 11.99 4.89 6.71
N VAL A 81 10.98 5.75 6.80
CA VAL A 81 11.05 7.00 7.54
C VAL A 81 9.96 6.96 8.60
N SER A 82 10.37 6.69 9.83
CA SER A 82 9.46 6.72 10.98
C SER A 82 8.99 8.14 11.27
N ASP A 83 7.77 8.25 11.81
CA ASP A 83 7.18 9.50 12.26
C ASP A 83 7.21 10.60 11.19
N PHE A 84 7.07 10.21 9.92
CA PHE A 84 7.12 11.12 8.78
C PHE A 84 6.04 12.19 8.87
N LEU A 85 4.87 11.84 9.39
CA LEU A 85 3.80 12.76 9.79
C LEU A 85 3.65 12.70 11.31
N ASN A 86 3.34 13.82 11.93
CA ASN A 86 2.86 13.84 13.30
C ASN A 86 1.32 13.73 13.34
N GLU A 87 0.78 13.43 14.51
CA GLU A 87 -0.67 13.23 14.73
C GLU A 87 -1.53 14.41 14.23
N ASN A 88 -1.07 15.65 14.40
CA ASN A 88 -1.82 16.82 13.92
C ASN A 88 -1.81 16.92 12.38
N GLU A 89 -0.70 16.57 11.74
CA GLU A 89 -0.59 16.51 10.28
C GLU A 89 -1.46 15.40 9.70
N GLU A 90 -1.49 14.22 10.34
CA GLU A 90 -2.34 13.10 9.97
C GLU A 90 -3.82 13.49 10.04
N ASN A 91 -4.26 14.07 11.16
CA ASN A 91 -5.65 14.52 11.33
C ASN A 91 -6.04 15.57 10.29
N ASN A 92 -5.16 16.54 10.01
CA ASN A 92 -5.41 17.54 8.99
C ASN A 92 -5.47 16.92 7.59
N LEU A 93 -4.56 15.98 7.28
CA LEU A 93 -4.55 15.27 6.01
C LEU A 93 -5.85 14.50 5.79
N LEU A 94 -6.29 13.71 6.78
CA LEU A 94 -7.54 12.96 6.73
C LEU A 94 -8.74 13.88 6.50
N ASN A 95 -8.85 14.97 7.26
CA ASN A 95 -9.92 15.95 7.07
C ASN A 95 -9.92 16.54 5.65
N ASN A 96 -8.75 16.82 5.06
CA ASN A 96 -8.68 17.33 3.69
C ASN A 96 -9.03 16.28 2.64
N ILE A 97 -8.66 15.02 2.86
CA ILE A 97 -9.01 13.88 2.00
C ILE A 97 -10.53 13.68 2.02
N ASP A 98 -11.14 13.63 3.20
CA ASP A 98 -12.57 13.34 3.36
C ASP A 98 -13.50 14.47 2.89
N ASN A 99 -12.96 15.69 2.77
CA ASN A 99 -13.68 16.82 2.19
C ASN A 99 -13.75 16.79 0.64
N ASP A 100 -13.06 15.85 -0.01
CA ASP A 100 -13.10 15.67 -1.47
C ASP A 100 -14.02 14.50 -1.87
N ILE A 101 -14.35 14.43 -3.17
CA ILE A 101 -15.38 13.52 -3.68
C ILE A 101 -14.84 12.10 -3.84
N TRP A 102 -15.38 11.19 -3.04
CA TRP A 102 -15.17 9.76 -3.18
C TRP A 102 -15.95 9.16 -4.35
N ILE A 103 -15.26 8.37 -5.19
CA ILE A 103 -15.86 7.70 -6.35
C ILE A 103 -15.74 6.18 -6.19
N PRO A 104 -16.78 5.40 -6.52
CA PRO A 104 -16.70 3.95 -6.48
C PRO A 104 -15.65 3.36 -7.43
N SER A 105 -14.78 2.50 -6.90
CA SER A 105 -13.79 1.74 -7.65
C SER A 105 -14.35 0.40 -8.15
N GLN A 106 -13.69 -0.22 -9.14
CA GLN A 106 -14.07 -1.55 -9.63
C GLN A 106 -13.88 -2.67 -8.59
N SER A 107 -13.01 -2.46 -7.60
CA SER A 107 -12.80 -3.38 -6.49
C SER A 107 -13.84 -3.24 -5.37
N GLY A 108 -14.87 -2.41 -5.56
CA GLY A 108 -15.92 -2.20 -4.54
C GLY A 108 -15.58 -1.19 -3.45
N ARG A 109 -14.33 -0.72 -3.40
CA ARG A 109 -13.82 0.34 -2.51
C ARG A 109 -14.19 1.71 -3.05
N LEU A 110 -14.14 2.75 -2.21
CA LEU A 110 -14.13 4.13 -2.70
C LEU A 110 -12.70 4.56 -3.01
N LYS A 111 -12.55 5.49 -3.96
CA LYS A 111 -11.26 6.06 -4.31
C LYS A 111 -11.34 7.53 -4.72
N GLN A 112 -10.21 8.21 -4.61
CA GLN A 112 -9.93 9.52 -5.19
C GLN A 112 -8.67 9.40 -6.04
N ASP A 113 -8.75 9.73 -7.33
CA ASP A 113 -7.61 9.66 -8.24
C ASP A 113 -7.22 11.06 -8.72
N PHE A 114 -5.98 11.45 -8.46
CA PHE A 114 -5.37 12.67 -8.96
C PHE A 114 -4.16 12.30 -9.81
N GLY A 115 -3.99 12.93 -10.98
CA GLY A 115 -2.84 12.66 -11.82
C GLY A 115 -3.15 12.53 -13.30
N ILE A 116 -2.13 12.10 -14.04
CA ILE A 116 -2.24 11.80 -15.46
C ILE A 116 -3.14 10.59 -15.71
N LYS A 117 -3.97 10.64 -16.75
CA LYS A 117 -4.81 9.48 -17.11
C LYS A 117 -4.01 8.49 -17.93
N ILE A 118 -3.80 7.30 -17.39
CA ILE A 118 -3.08 6.20 -18.04
C ILE A 118 -4.08 5.18 -18.60
N ASN A 119 -3.86 4.73 -19.83
CA ASN A 119 -4.54 3.57 -20.40
C ASN A 119 -3.53 2.44 -20.61
N PHE A 120 -3.50 1.50 -19.67
CA PHE A 120 -2.57 0.37 -19.69
C PHE A 120 -2.72 -0.51 -20.93
N LYS A 121 -3.96 -0.82 -21.34
CA LYS A 121 -4.22 -1.67 -22.52
C LYS A 121 -3.66 -1.07 -23.81
N LYS A 122 -3.76 0.25 -23.94
CA LYS A 122 -3.25 0.99 -25.10
C LYS A 122 -1.83 1.52 -24.90
N GLN A 123 -1.24 1.35 -23.72
CA GLN A 123 0.05 1.94 -23.33
C GLN A 123 0.14 3.44 -23.66
N THR A 124 -0.91 4.20 -23.35
CA THR A 124 -0.99 5.65 -23.64
C THR A 124 -1.23 6.47 -22.39
N ILE A 125 -0.72 7.70 -22.40
CA ILE A 125 -0.86 8.69 -21.34
C ILE A 125 -1.62 9.90 -21.88
N LYS A 126 -2.56 10.44 -21.10
CA LYS A 126 -3.29 11.66 -21.42
C LYS A 126 -3.00 12.72 -20.36
N THR A 127 -2.14 13.67 -20.70
CA THR A 127 -1.72 14.78 -19.83
C THR A 127 -2.71 15.93 -19.77
N LYS A 128 -3.59 16.09 -20.77
CA LYS A 128 -4.52 17.23 -20.88
C LYS A 128 -5.49 17.44 -19.72
N TYR A 129 -5.65 16.45 -18.86
CA TYR A 129 -6.55 16.50 -17.70
C TYR A 129 -5.81 16.69 -16.38
N PHE A 130 -4.48 16.74 -16.42
CA PHE A 130 -3.68 16.90 -15.22
C PHE A 130 -3.59 18.38 -14.86
N THR A 131 -4.15 18.74 -13.71
CA THR A 131 -4.20 20.11 -13.18
C THR A 131 -3.25 20.30 -12.00
N GLY A 132 -2.34 19.35 -11.77
CA GLY A 132 -1.49 19.30 -10.58
C GLY A 132 -2.00 18.32 -9.53
N MET A 133 -1.26 18.24 -8.44
CA MET A 133 -1.61 17.44 -7.25
C MET A 133 -2.56 18.24 -6.33
N PRO A 134 -3.37 17.55 -5.51
CA PRO A 134 -4.21 18.23 -4.54
C PRO A 134 -3.37 19.03 -3.54
N MET A 135 -3.87 20.19 -3.10
CA MET A 135 -3.09 21.11 -2.26
C MET A 135 -2.63 20.45 -0.95
N HIS A 136 -3.45 19.56 -0.38
CA HIS A 136 -3.13 18.88 0.88
C HIS A 136 -1.93 17.94 0.78
N SER A 137 -1.52 17.50 -0.42
CA SER A 137 -0.33 16.65 -0.59
C SER A 137 0.96 17.43 -0.79
N LYS A 138 0.89 18.75 -0.98
CA LYS A 138 2.05 19.59 -1.29
C LYS A 138 3.17 19.45 -0.25
N TYR A 139 2.84 19.64 1.02
CA TYR A 139 3.84 19.61 2.10
C TYR A 139 4.49 18.22 2.25
N ILE A 140 3.73 17.15 1.97
CA ILE A 140 4.21 15.76 1.96
C ILE A 140 5.25 15.58 0.85
N ILE A 141 4.90 16.01 -0.37
CA ILE A 141 5.79 15.90 -1.54
C ILE A 141 7.06 16.73 -1.33
N GLU A 142 6.95 17.97 -0.84
CA GLU A 142 8.09 18.82 -0.53
C GLU A 142 9.00 18.20 0.54
N ARG A 143 8.42 17.64 1.61
CA ARG A 143 9.17 16.93 2.65
C ARG A 143 9.84 15.67 2.10
N LEU A 144 9.16 14.88 1.28
CA LEU A 144 9.74 13.72 0.60
C LEU A 144 10.97 14.13 -0.22
N GLN A 145 10.91 15.23 -0.96
CA GLN A 145 12.05 15.70 -1.78
C GLN A 145 13.28 16.13 -0.97
N THR A 146 13.17 16.30 0.35
CA THR A 146 14.35 16.54 1.22
C THR A 146 15.21 15.27 1.40
N TYR A 147 14.65 14.08 1.15
CA TYR A 147 15.36 12.81 1.27
C TYR A 147 16.17 12.51 0.02
N ARG A 148 17.48 12.26 0.19
CA ARG A 148 18.45 12.06 -0.91
C ARG A 148 18.00 11.03 -1.96
N LEU A 149 17.31 9.97 -1.53
CA LEU A 149 16.87 8.87 -2.42
C LEU A 149 15.76 9.28 -3.39
N ILE A 150 14.95 10.26 -3.01
CA ILE A 150 13.74 10.67 -3.74
C ILE A 150 13.72 12.16 -4.07
N LYS A 151 14.87 12.85 -3.91
CA LYS A 151 15.00 14.29 -4.19
C LYS A 151 14.58 14.68 -5.62
N ASP A 152 14.84 13.79 -6.58
CA ASP A 152 14.54 14.01 -8.00
C ASP A 152 13.23 13.33 -8.41
N PHE A 153 12.51 12.71 -7.45
CA PHE A 153 11.23 12.07 -7.73
C PHE A 153 10.15 13.12 -8.02
N GLN A 154 9.46 12.91 -9.13
CA GLN A 154 8.32 13.74 -9.53
C GLN A 154 7.05 12.90 -9.41
N SER A 155 6.18 13.29 -8.48
CA SER A 155 4.86 12.67 -8.38
C SER A 155 4.01 13.04 -9.58
N VAL A 156 3.47 12.02 -10.25
CA VAL A 156 2.56 12.15 -11.41
C VAL A 156 1.16 11.62 -11.13
N GLU A 157 0.98 10.94 -9.99
CA GLU A 157 -0.27 10.36 -9.54
C GLU A 157 -0.34 10.35 -8.00
N LEU A 158 -1.54 10.57 -7.47
CA LEU A 158 -1.92 10.35 -6.08
C LEU A 158 -3.28 9.63 -6.07
N CYS A 159 -3.36 8.50 -5.37
CA CYS A 159 -4.58 7.73 -5.23
C CYS A 159 -4.87 7.47 -3.75
N ASN A 160 -6.03 7.92 -3.27
CA ASN A 160 -6.54 7.57 -1.95
C ASN A 160 -7.55 6.42 -2.11
N LEU A 161 -7.48 5.43 -1.24
CA LEU A 161 -8.39 4.28 -1.20
C LEU A 161 -9.06 4.21 0.17
N ASP A 162 -10.38 4.10 0.19
CA ASP A 162 -11.14 3.85 1.41
C ASP A 162 -11.36 2.34 1.58
N TYR A 163 -11.09 1.85 2.78
CA TYR A 163 -11.18 0.45 3.18
C TYR A 163 -12.28 0.15 4.21
N ASN A 164 -13.11 1.15 4.55
CA ASN A 164 -14.27 0.99 5.43
C ASN A 164 -15.26 -0.09 4.94
#